data_AF-A0A4R8B8S6-F1
#
_entry.id   AF-A0A4R8B8S6-F1
#
_cell.length_a   1.000
_cell.length_b   1.000
_cell.length_c   1.000
_cell.angle_alpha   90.00
_cell.angle_beta   90.00
_cell.angle_gamma   90.00
#
_symmetry.space_group_name_H-M   'P 1'
#
loop_
_entity.id
_entity.type
_entity.pdbx_description
1 polymer ?
#
loop_
_entity_poly.entity_id
_entity_poly.type
_entity_poly.pdbx_seq_one_letter_code
_entity_poly.pdbx_strand_id
1 'polypeptide(L)'
;MKIQSLLILVLLASCQKEKTKIAATFPIQSNKTETAVISSKESFLKTDTILISNDKDSPVNLILANLVSQKADKDSIITLKFQIDFYQNKIKTASSKVAIQNNEKGSEWSADFGLTTASPKNSSFIKISYGYPACGYTYYNYLYYLKNKNLQLVYEWYTMSDSGWGNWVEFSNPDTDSDPKSFYCKSVAFEPADENDDNMGLLTYSDSTSFELKGNRWTKQLRSPKEKVYFEKKMNINDFYKQD
;
A
#
# COMPACT_ATOMS: atom_id res chain seq x y z
N MET A 1 -29.20 45.24 56.61
CA MET A 1 -28.47 44.06 57.11
C MET A 1 -29.18 42.79 56.65
N LYS A 2 -28.39 41.77 56.30
CA LYS A 2 -28.75 40.39 55.91
C LYS A 2 -29.12 40.17 54.44
N ILE A 3 -28.05 40.01 53.67
CA ILE A 3 -27.93 39.25 52.43
C ILE A 3 -28.25 37.79 52.74
N GLN A 4 -29.14 37.17 51.98
CA GLN A 4 -29.20 35.71 51.85
C GLN A 4 -29.14 35.34 50.37
N SER A 5 -27.96 34.87 50.02
CA SER A 5 -27.56 34.31 48.74
C SER A 5 -28.31 33.00 48.48
N LEU A 6 -28.97 32.87 47.32
CA LEU A 6 -29.31 31.56 46.78
C LEU A 6 -28.54 31.38 45.46
N LEU A 7 -27.59 30.43 45.51
CA LEU A 7 -26.70 30.06 44.43
C LEU A 7 -27.46 29.56 43.20
N ILE A 8 -27.08 30.10 42.04
CA ILE A 8 -27.34 29.55 40.73
C ILE A 8 -26.43 28.31 40.57
N LEU A 9 -27.04 27.12 40.48
CA LEU A 9 -26.33 25.88 40.14
C LEU A 9 -26.18 25.82 38.60
N VAL A 10 -25.11 26.41 38.08
CA VAL A 10 -24.70 26.20 36.67
C VAL A 10 -24.14 24.79 36.56
N LEU A 11 -24.89 23.90 35.92
CA LEU A 11 -24.39 22.60 35.44
C LEU A 11 -23.33 22.86 34.37
N LEU A 12 -22.07 22.90 34.79
CA LEU A 12 -20.91 22.76 33.91
C LEU A 12 -20.90 21.33 33.36
N ALA A 13 -21.54 21.14 32.21
CA ALA A 13 -21.29 19.99 31.35
C ALA A 13 -19.84 20.11 30.84
N SER A 14 -18.90 19.58 31.63
CA SER A 14 -17.53 19.34 31.20
C SER A 14 -17.56 18.22 30.16
N CYS A 15 -17.71 18.60 28.90
CA CYS A 15 -17.44 17.73 27.77
C CYS A 15 -15.94 17.44 27.81
N GLN A 16 -15.56 16.28 28.36
CA GLN A 16 -14.19 15.79 28.23
C GLN A 16 -13.90 15.67 26.74
N LYS A 17 -13.10 16.60 26.22
CA LYS A 17 -12.55 16.51 24.88
C LYS A 17 -11.73 15.23 24.84
N GLU A 18 -12.22 14.23 24.12
CA GLU A 18 -11.39 13.12 23.66
C GLU A 18 -10.16 13.70 22.98
N LYS A 19 -8.98 13.30 23.47
CA LYS A 19 -7.72 13.60 22.81
C LYS A 19 -7.77 12.88 21.47
N THR A 20 -7.99 13.64 20.40
CA THR A 20 -7.81 13.21 19.03
C THR A 20 -6.40 12.65 18.91
N LYS A 21 -6.28 11.32 18.86
CA LYS A 21 -5.06 10.67 18.35
C LYS A 21 -4.91 11.18 16.92
N ILE A 22 -3.77 11.82 16.66
CA ILE A 22 -3.40 12.31 15.34
C ILE A 22 -3.25 11.07 14.46
N ALA A 23 -4.27 10.78 13.66
CA ALA A 23 -4.15 9.84 12.56
C ALA A 23 -3.15 10.44 11.58
N ALA A 24 -2.02 9.75 11.36
CA ALA A 24 -1.10 10.07 10.28
C ALA A 24 -1.88 9.95 8.96
N THR A 25 -2.35 11.10 8.47
CA THR A 25 -3.14 11.17 7.25
C THR A 25 -2.15 11.21 6.09
N PHE A 26 -1.82 10.06 5.52
CA PHE A 26 -1.08 10.03 4.25
C PHE A 26 -1.99 10.56 3.14
N PRO A 27 -1.56 11.56 2.36
CA PRO A 27 -2.35 12.07 1.25
C PRO A 27 -2.36 11.02 0.11
N ILE A 28 -3.43 10.23 0.05
CA ILE A 28 -3.70 9.35 -1.10
C ILE A 28 -4.18 10.24 -2.25
N GLN A 29 -3.23 10.66 -3.09
CA GLN A 29 -3.52 11.36 -4.32
C GLN A 29 -3.95 10.36 -5.40
N SER A 30 -5.27 10.12 -5.48
CA SER A 30 -5.90 9.40 -6.59
C SER A 30 -5.63 10.09 -7.93
N ASN A 31 -4.62 9.64 -8.67
CA ASN A 31 -4.38 10.10 -10.03
C ASN A 31 -5.30 9.38 -11.03
N LYS A 32 -6.03 10.17 -11.83
CA LYS A 32 -6.75 9.69 -13.01
C LYS A 32 -5.76 9.00 -13.96
N THR A 33 -6.17 7.84 -14.47
CA THR A 33 -5.46 7.09 -15.52
C THR A 33 -5.48 7.92 -16.81
N GLU A 34 -4.41 8.66 -17.08
CA GLU A 34 -4.13 9.16 -18.43
C GLU A 34 -3.23 8.14 -19.13
N THR A 35 -3.78 7.46 -20.13
CA THR A 35 -2.99 6.71 -21.10
C THR A 35 -2.18 7.73 -21.92
N ALA A 36 -0.95 8.01 -21.48
CA ALA A 36 -0.09 8.96 -22.17
C ALA A 36 0.34 8.40 -23.52
N VAL A 37 -0.11 9.06 -24.60
CA VAL A 37 0.44 8.92 -25.95
C VAL A 37 1.91 9.30 -25.89
N ILE A 38 2.78 8.41 -26.38
CA ILE A 38 4.24 8.56 -26.39
C ILE A 38 4.59 9.80 -27.22
N SER A 39 5.04 10.88 -26.56
CA SER A 39 5.58 12.06 -27.23
C SER A 39 6.74 12.68 -26.45
N SER A 40 7.85 12.84 -27.16
CA SER A 40 9.12 13.51 -26.80
C SER A 40 10.01 12.85 -25.73
N LYS A 41 11.33 12.96 -25.93
CA LYS A 41 12.40 12.51 -25.01
C LYS A 41 12.20 13.14 -23.64
N GLU A 42 11.48 12.48 -22.73
CA GLU A 42 11.60 12.78 -21.31
C GLU A 42 13.06 12.45 -20.91
N SER A 43 13.83 13.46 -20.50
CA SER A 43 15.15 13.24 -19.92
C SER A 43 14.96 12.77 -18.48
N PHE A 44 15.28 11.51 -18.22
CA PHE A 44 15.20 10.95 -16.87
C PHE A 44 16.45 11.31 -16.07
N LEU A 45 16.27 11.63 -14.79
CA LEU A 45 17.36 11.93 -13.85
C LEU A 45 18.15 10.67 -13.50
N LYS A 46 17.46 9.54 -13.41
CA LYS A 46 18.00 8.21 -13.10
C LYS A 46 17.04 7.15 -13.65
N THR A 47 17.57 6.01 -14.08
CA THR A 47 16.77 4.84 -14.45
C THR A 47 17.24 3.64 -13.65
N ASP A 48 16.32 3.01 -12.92
CA ASP A 48 16.53 1.77 -12.21
C ASP A 48 15.84 0.61 -12.97
N THR A 49 16.48 -0.56 -13.00
CA THR A 49 15.87 -1.78 -13.56
C THR A 49 15.21 -2.54 -12.42
N ILE A 50 13.90 -2.81 -12.54
CA ILE A 50 13.18 -3.64 -11.57
C ILE A 50 13.25 -5.09 -12.05
N LEU A 51 13.93 -5.93 -11.27
CA LEU A 51 14.02 -7.35 -11.56
C LEU A 51 12.69 -8.02 -11.23
N ILE A 52 12.20 -8.82 -12.17
CA ILE A 52 11.05 -9.70 -11.98
C ILE A 52 11.46 -11.10 -12.46
N SER A 53 11.04 -12.15 -11.75
CA SER A 53 11.46 -13.50 -12.12
C SER A 53 10.97 -13.85 -13.53
N ASN A 54 11.89 -14.08 -14.46
CA ASN A 54 11.57 -14.32 -15.86
C ASN A 54 10.83 -15.66 -16.04
N ASP A 55 9.57 -15.58 -16.47
CA ASP A 55 8.86 -16.69 -17.11
C ASP A 55 8.75 -16.41 -18.61
N LYS A 56 8.90 -17.43 -19.46
CA LYS A 56 8.87 -17.28 -20.93
C LYS A 56 7.52 -16.76 -21.43
N ASP A 57 6.45 -17.06 -20.69
CA ASP A 57 5.08 -16.69 -21.03
C ASP A 57 4.61 -15.41 -20.31
N SER A 58 5.52 -14.70 -19.64
CA SER A 58 5.18 -13.48 -18.89
C SER A 58 4.71 -12.34 -19.83
N PRO A 59 3.68 -11.57 -19.43
CA PRO A 59 3.25 -10.37 -20.17
C PRO A 59 4.32 -9.26 -20.18
N VAL A 60 5.33 -9.33 -19.29
CA VAL A 60 6.41 -8.35 -19.13
C VAL A 60 7.72 -9.06 -18.84
N ASN A 61 8.78 -8.70 -19.56
CA ASN A 61 10.12 -9.24 -19.32
C ASN A 61 11.14 -8.20 -18.84
N LEU A 62 10.73 -6.93 -18.75
CA LEU A 62 11.56 -5.86 -18.21
C LEU A 62 10.66 -4.72 -17.70
N ILE A 63 10.97 -4.21 -16.51
CA ILE A 63 10.33 -3.02 -15.93
C ILE A 63 11.43 -2.02 -15.60
N LEU A 64 11.25 -0.77 -16.00
CA LEU A 64 12.18 0.33 -15.70
C LEU A 64 11.48 1.38 -14.83
N ALA A 65 12.12 1.78 -13.74
CA ALA A 65 11.71 2.92 -12.93
C ALA A 65 12.55 4.14 -13.30
N ASN A 66 11.94 5.09 -13.99
CA ASN A 66 12.59 6.31 -14.45
C ASN A 66 12.28 7.47 -13.51
N LEU A 67 13.27 8.01 -12.81
CA LEU A 67 13.11 9.20 -11.98
C LEU A 67 12.92 10.43 -12.89
N VAL A 68 11.72 11.01 -12.84
CA VAL A 68 11.33 12.17 -13.66
C VAL A 68 11.66 13.47 -12.93
N SER A 69 11.44 13.52 -11.61
CA SER A 69 11.75 14.72 -10.82
C SER A 69 11.94 14.39 -9.34
N GLN A 70 12.77 15.18 -8.67
CA GLN A 70 12.95 15.18 -7.22
C GLN A 70 12.77 16.62 -6.72
N LYS A 71 11.89 16.83 -5.74
CA LYS A 71 11.64 18.16 -5.15
C LYS A 71 11.47 18.05 -3.65
N ALA A 72 12.07 18.98 -2.91
CA ALA A 72 11.78 19.19 -1.49
C ALA A 72 10.66 20.24 -1.36
N ASP A 73 9.74 20.04 -0.43
CA ASP A 73 8.77 21.06 -0.06
C ASP A 73 9.30 21.98 1.06
N LYS A 74 8.44 22.83 1.61
CA LYS A 74 8.79 23.81 2.64
C LYS A 74 9.22 23.14 3.95
N ASP A 75 8.78 21.91 4.20
CA ASP A 75 9.06 21.13 5.40
C ASP A 75 10.25 20.17 5.17
N SER A 76 10.99 20.36 4.07
CA SER A 76 12.10 19.51 3.63
C SER A 76 11.70 18.06 3.33
N ILE A 77 10.42 17.80 3.08
CA ILE A 77 9.96 16.48 2.65
C ILE A 77 10.31 16.32 1.17
N ILE A 78 11.16 15.34 0.89
CA ILE A 78 11.56 15.00 -0.48
C ILE A 78 10.47 14.15 -1.13
N THR A 79 9.92 14.65 -2.23
CA THR A 79 9.04 13.91 -3.14
C THR A 79 9.80 13.52 -4.40
N LEU A 80 9.89 12.21 -4.66
CA LEU A 80 10.39 11.62 -5.89
C LEU A 80 9.21 11.26 -6.79
N LYS A 81 9.26 11.64 -8.07
CA LYS A 81 8.26 11.23 -9.07
C LYS A 81 8.91 10.30 -10.07
N PHE A 82 8.34 9.11 -10.22
CA PHE A 82 8.83 8.10 -11.15
C PHE A 82 7.82 7.85 -12.26
N GLN A 83 8.34 7.51 -13.43
CA GLN A 83 7.63 6.83 -14.48
C GLN A 83 8.07 5.36 -14.51
N ILE A 84 7.13 4.46 -14.29
CA ILE A 84 7.32 3.01 -14.36
C ILE A 84 6.94 2.55 -15.76
N ASP A 85 7.93 2.12 -16.53
CA ASP A 85 7.77 1.68 -17.92
C ASP A 85 7.85 0.16 -18.00
N PHE A 86 6.87 -0.45 -18.66
CA PHE A 86 6.74 -1.90 -18.84
C PHE A 86 7.12 -2.27 -20.26
N TYR A 87 7.97 -3.30 -20.40
CA TYR A 87 8.48 -3.75 -21.69
C TYR A 87 8.19 -5.23 -21.91
N GLN A 88 7.89 -5.55 -23.17
CA GLN A 88 7.80 -6.91 -23.67
C GLN A 88 8.62 -6.99 -24.95
N ASN A 89 9.56 -7.94 -25.03
CA ASN A 89 10.42 -8.11 -26.21
C ASN A 89 11.14 -6.82 -26.63
N LYS A 90 11.64 -6.04 -25.66
CA LYS A 90 12.31 -4.72 -25.84
C LYS A 90 11.40 -3.59 -26.36
N ILE A 91 10.10 -3.83 -26.51
CA ILE A 91 9.12 -2.81 -26.90
C ILE A 91 8.40 -2.33 -25.64
N LYS A 92 8.36 -1.02 -25.42
CA LYS A 92 7.56 -0.44 -24.33
C LYS A 92 6.08 -0.69 -24.62
N THR A 93 5.37 -1.36 -23.72
CA THR A 93 3.95 -1.71 -23.87
C THR A 93 3.04 -0.80 -23.05
N ALA A 94 3.49 -0.33 -21.89
CA ALA A 94 2.72 0.56 -21.02
C ALA A 94 3.62 1.39 -20.10
N SER A 95 3.03 2.42 -19.48
CA SER A 95 3.68 3.30 -18.52
C SER A 95 2.71 3.71 -17.40
N SER A 96 3.23 3.90 -16.19
CA SER A 96 2.51 4.46 -15.04
C SER A 96 3.36 5.54 -14.35
N LYS A 97 2.74 6.53 -13.71
CA LYS A 97 3.45 7.54 -12.91
C LYS A 97 3.12 7.36 -11.44
N VAL A 98 4.14 7.34 -10.59
CA VAL A 98 4.01 7.22 -9.13
C VAL A 98 4.81 8.30 -8.43
N ALA A 99 4.38 8.68 -7.23
CA ALA A 99 5.08 9.63 -6.38
C ALA A 99 5.40 8.97 -5.05
N ILE A 100 6.65 9.09 -4.60
CA ILE A 100 7.15 8.54 -3.35
C ILE A 100 7.62 9.71 -2.50
N GLN A 101 7.16 9.75 -1.26
CA GLN A 101 7.60 10.72 -0.25
C GLN A 101 8.55 10.03 0.73
N ASN A 102 9.36 10.84 1.45
CA ASN A 102 10.25 10.35 2.50
C ASN A 102 11.20 9.25 2.02
N ASN A 103 11.83 9.46 0.87
CA ASN A 103 12.76 8.48 0.33
C ASN A 103 13.96 8.27 1.25
N GLU A 104 14.15 7.03 1.70
CA GLU A 104 15.32 6.63 2.47
C GLU A 104 16.49 6.27 1.53
N LYS A 105 17.69 6.74 1.87
CA LYS A 105 18.89 6.43 1.09
C LYS A 105 19.17 4.92 1.16
N GLY A 106 19.26 4.29 0.01
CA GLY A 106 19.39 2.83 -0.10
C GLY A 106 18.07 2.12 -0.39
N SER A 107 16.97 2.86 -0.60
CA SER A 107 15.71 2.27 -1.07
C SER A 107 15.88 1.65 -2.46
N GLU A 108 15.30 0.46 -2.63
CA GLU A 108 15.40 -0.37 -3.83
C GLU A 108 14.01 -0.72 -4.38
N TRP A 109 13.98 -1.10 -5.66
CA TRP A 109 12.79 -1.58 -6.33
C TRP A 109 12.76 -3.11 -6.37
N SER A 110 11.59 -3.69 -6.16
CA SER A 110 11.34 -5.12 -6.39
C SER A 110 9.99 -5.33 -7.09
N ALA A 111 9.83 -6.48 -7.76
CA ALA A 111 8.56 -6.86 -8.36
C ALA A 111 8.31 -8.38 -8.33
N ASP A 112 7.04 -8.73 -8.16
CA ASP A 112 6.53 -10.11 -8.19
C ASP A 112 5.28 -10.20 -9.09
N PHE A 113 5.02 -11.38 -9.63
CA PHE A 113 3.77 -11.67 -10.31
C PHE A 113 2.68 -12.14 -9.34
N GLY A 114 1.45 -11.76 -9.64
CA GLY A 114 0.26 -12.22 -8.94
C GLY A 114 -0.11 -11.41 -7.69
N LEU A 115 -1.13 -11.91 -6.98
CA LEU A 115 -1.67 -11.29 -5.77
C LEU A 115 -0.92 -11.74 -4.51
N THR A 116 -0.34 -12.94 -4.53
CA THR A 116 0.36 -13.58 -3.41
C THR A 116 1.65 -14.23 -3.89
N THR A 117 2.55 -14.58 -2.98
CA THR A 117 3.79 -15.32 -3.31
C THR A 117 3.53 -16.71 -3.91
N ALA A 118 2.35 -17.28 -3.65
CA ALA A 118 1.91 -18.56 -4.22
C ALA A 118 1.27 -18.42 -5.62
N SER A 119 1.10 -17.20 -6.12
CA SER A 119 0.42 -16.98 -7.40
C SER A 119 1.25 -17.49 -8.58
N PRO A 120 0.59 -17.97 -9.65
CA PRO A 120 1.27 -18.35 -10.89
C PRO A 120 2.07 -17.18 -11.51
N LYS A 121 3.25 -17.48 -12.06
CA LYS A 121 4.16 -16.49 -12.66
C LYS A 121 3.67 -15.90 -13.99
N ASN A 122 2.61 -16.47 -14.57
CA ASN A 122 1.93 -15.99 -15.77
C ASN A 122 0.74 -15.06 -15.47
N SER A 123 0.54 -14.64 -14.21
CA SER A 123 -0.54 -13.73 -13.83
C SER A 123 -0.45 -12.38 -14.54
N SER A 124 -1.61 -11.81 -14.90
CA SER A 124 -1.72 -10.43 -15.38
C SER A 124 -1.47 -9.40 -14.27
N PHE A 125 -1.41 -9.83 -13.01
CA PHE A 125 -1.10 -8.95 -11.88
C PHE A 125 0.40 -8.83 -11.67
N ILE A 126 0.86 -7.60 -11.42
CA ILE A 126 2.27 -7.29 -11.14
C ILE A 126 2.30 -6.42 -9.88
N LYS A 127 2.87 -6.95 -8.81
CA LYS A 127 3.15 -6.20 -7.59
C LYS A 127 4.53 -5.57 -7.73
N ILE A 128 4.63 -4.26 -7.55
CA ILE A 128 5.88 -3.52 -7.55
C ILE A 128 6.01 -2.84 -6.18
N SER A 129 7.18 -2.99 -5.56
CA SER A 129 7.48 -2.40 -4.25
C SER A 129 8.72 -1.49 -4.35
N TYR A 130 8.70 -0.40 -3.60
CA TYR A 130 9.84 0.50 -3.42
C TYR A 130 10.04 0.76 -1.94
N GLY A 131 11.23 0.49 -1.43
CA GLY A 131 11.46 0.61 0.00
C GLY A 131 12.85 0.27 0.45
N TYR A 132 13.11 0.47 1.73
CA TYR A 132 14.43 0.30 2.34
C TYR A 132 14.48 -1.01 3.15
N PRO A 133 15.30 -2.00 2.73
CA PRO A 133 15.40 -3.28 3.41
C PRO A 133 16.35 -3.20 4.63
N ALA A 134 15.96 -2.51 5.70
CA ALA A 134 16.72 -2.41 6.94
C ALA A 134 15.85 -2.61 8.19
N CYS A 135 16.34 -2.18 9.37
CA CYS A 135 15.55 -2.18 10.60
C CYS A 135 14.29 -1.31 10.40
N GLY A 136 13.11 -1.92 10.48
CA GLY A 136 11.88 -1.29 10.02
C GLY A 136 11.77 -1.29 8.49
N TYR A 137 11.57 -2.47 7.90
CA TYR A 137 11.31 -2.66 6.48
C TYR A 137 10.08 -1.86 6.05
N THR A 138 10.28 -0.73 5.38
CA THR A 138 9.21 0.13 4.89
C THR A 138 9.10 0.04 3.38
N TYR A 139 7.89 -0.14 2.86
CA TYR A 139 7.66 -0.22 1.41
C TYR A 139 6.40 0.53 0.99
N TYR A 140 6.53 1.28 -0.10
CA TYR A 140 5.42 1.68 -0.95
C TYR A 140 5.15 0.56 -1.95
N ASN A 141 3.91 0.09 -2.00
CA ASN A 141 3.51 -1.05 -2.82
C ASN A 141 2.44 -0.62 -3.82
N TYR A 142 2.55 -1.16 -5.03
CA TYR A 142 1.67 -0.88 -6.14
C TYR A 142 1.24 -2.21 -6.78
N LEU A 143 -0.06 -2.46 -6.83
CA LEU A 143 -0.62 -3.59 -7.56
C LEU A 143 -1.11 -3.10 -8.92
N TYR A 144 -0.43 -3.56 -9.97
CA TYR A 144 -0.81 -3.33 -11.35
C TYR A 144 -1.55 -4.53 -11.92
N TYR A 145 -2.47 -4.26 -12.84
CA TYR A 145 -3.04 -5.24 -13.75
C TYR A 145 -2.66 -4.85 -15.18
N LEU A 146 -1.97 -5.75 -15.87
CA LEU A 146 -1.50 -5.57 -17.24
C LEU A 146 -1.98 -6.72 -18.13
N LYS A 147 -2.98 -6.43 -18.96
CA LYS A 147 -3.54 -7.41 -19.90
C LYS A 147 -3.80 -6.77 -21.26
N ASN A 148 -3.40 -7.45 -22.33
CA ASN A 148 -3.57 -6.95 -23.71
C ASN A 148 -3.04 -5.52 -23.91
N LYS A 149 -1.88 -5.20 -23.31
CA LYS A 149 -1.25 -3.86 -23.29
C LYS A 149 -2.04 -2.77 -22.55
N ASN A 150 -3.15 -3.10 -21.90
CA ASN A 150 -3.85 -2.19 -21.01
C ASN A 150 -3.29 -2.33 -19.60
N LEU A 151 -2.71 -1.25 -19.09
CA LEU A 151 -2.19 -1.16 -17.73
C LEU A 151 -3.17 -0.39 -16.84
N GLN A 152 -3.43 -0.92 -15.67
CA GLN A 152 -4.17 -0.24 -14.61
C GLN A 152 -3.44 -0.39 -13.28
N LEU A 153 -3.25 0.73 -12.57
CA LEU A 153 -2.95 0.71 -11.13
C LEU A 153 -4.24 0.34 -10.38
N VAL A 154 -4.29 -0.84 -9.80
CA VAL A 154 -5.46 -1.40 -9.12
C VAL A 154 -5.50 -0.98 -7.66
N TYR A 155 -4.34 -1.04 -7.00
CA TYR A 155 -4.24 -0.73 -5.58
C TYR A 155 -2.84 -0.21 -5.22
N GLU A 156 -2.78 0.62 -4.18
CA GLU A 156 -1.55 1.16 -3.62
C GLU A 156 -1.68 1.14 -2.11
N TRP A 157 -0.59 0.79 -1.42
CA TRP A 157 -0.56 0.72 0.04
C TRP A 157 0.87 0.86 0.56
N TYR A 158 0.97 1.14 1.86
CA TYR A 158 2.22 1.23 2.59
C TYR A 158 2.33 0.05 3.56
N THR A 159 3.51 -0.54 3.66
CA THR A 159 3.83 -1.57 4.65
C THR A 159 5.02 -1.16 5.47
N MET A 160 5.01 -1.52 6.74
CA MET A 160 6.13 -1.38 7.64
C MET A 160 6.21 -2.65 8.47
N SER A 161 7.39 -3.26 8.56
CA SER A 161 7.59 -4.40 9.46
C SER A 161 8.96 -4.39 10.10
N ASP A 162 9.05 -4.73 11.38
CA ASP A 162 10.30 -4.90 12.11
C ASP A 162 10.18 -6.09 13.04
N SER A 163 11.12 -7.05 12.94
CA SER A 163 11.28 -8.13 13.91
C SER A 163 10.00 -8.94 14.20
N GLY A 164 9.14 -9.08 13.18
CA GLY A 164 7.87 -9.80 13.26
C GLY A 164 6.66 -8.95 13.68
N TRP A 165 6.85 -7.64 13.85
CA TRP A 165 5.80 -6.67 14.11
C TRP A 165 5.57 -5.81 12.89
N GLY A 166 4.37 -5.26 12.73
CA GLY A 166 4.10 -4.26 11.71
C GLY A 166 2.76 -4.41 11.03
N ASN A 167 2.65 -3.84 9.84
CA ASN A 167 1.44 -3.80 9.06
C ASN A 167 1.69 -4.17 7.59
N TRP A 168 0.74 -4.90 7.03
CA TRP A 168 0.74 -5.31 5.62
C TRP A 168 -0.68 -5.43 5.08
N VAL A 169 -0.79 -5.81 3.81
CA VAL A 169 -2.06 -6.12 3.16
C VAL A 169 -2.07 -7.59 2.81
N GLU A 170 -3.11 -8.29 3.24
CA GLU A 170 -3.36 -9.67 2.83
C GLU A 170 -4.37 -9.66 1.69
N PHE A 171 -3.97 -10.25 0.56
CA PHE A 171 -4.87 -10.52 -0.56
C PHE A 171 -5.46 -11.92 -0.40
N SER A 172 -6.76 -12.01 -0.61
CA SER A 172 -7.50 -13.27 -0.64
C SER A 172 -8.20 -13.38 -1.99
N ASN A 173 -7.95 -14.49 -2.67
CA ASN A 173 -8.56 -14.76 -3.97
C ASN A 173 -9.51 -15.96 -3.83
N PRO A 174 -10.83 -15.78 -4.05
CA PRO A 174 -11.77 -16.90 -4.01
C PRO A 174 -11.54 -17.87 -5.18
N ASP A 175 -10.98 -17.40 -6.29
CA ASP A 175 -10.70 -18.19 -7.48
C ASP A 175 -9.23 -18.63 -7.47
N THR A 176 -8.90 -19.92 -7.49
CA THR A 176 -7.48 -20.36 -7.58
C THR A 176 -6.82 -20.12 -8.95
N ASP A 177 -7.43 -19.25 -9.78
CA ASP A 177 -6.95 -18.89 -11.11
C ASP A 177 -5.77 -17.89 -11.03
N SER A 178 -4.86 -17.98 -12.00
CA SER A 178 -3.84 -16.99 -12.30
C SER A 178 -4.39 -15.58 -12.60
N ASP A 179 -5.61 -15.50 -13.14
CA ASP A 179 -6.28 -14.27 -13.58
C ASP A 179 -7.71 -14.19 -13.01
N PRO A 180 -7.89 -14.03 -11.69
CA PRO A 180 -9.21 -13.93 -11.09
C PRO A 180 -9.99 -12.74 -11.63
N LYS A 181 -11.33 -12.85 -11.62
CA LYS A 181 -12.23 -11.73 -11.96
C LYS A 181 -12.64 -10.90 -10.74
N SER A 182 -12.41 -11.44 -9.55
CA SER A 182 -12.64 -10.73 -8.30
C SER A 182 -11.66 -11.21 -7.23
N PHE A 183 -11.30 -10.33 -6.30
CA PHE A 183 -10.49 -10.68 -5.13
C PHE A 183 -10.77 -9.69 -4.00
N TYR A 184 -10.26 -9.99 -2.82
CA TYR A 184 -10.40 -9.15 -1.65
C TYR A 184 -9.03 -8.86 -1.07
N CYS A 185 -8.92 -7.76 -0.34
CA CYS A 185 -7.81 -7.56 0.57
C CYS A 185 -8.30 -7.00 1.90
N LYS A 186 -7.45 -7.11 2.91
CA LYS A 186 -7.60 -6.43 4.19
C LYS A 186 -6.26 -5.89 4.64
N SER A 187 -6.28 -4.77 5.35
CA SER A 187 -5.12 -4.32 6.11
C SER A 187 -4.98 -5.19 7.35
N VAL A 188 -3.76 -5.63 7.61
CA VAL A 188 -3.40 -6.40 8.80
C VAL A 188 -2.35 -5.63 9.56
N ALA A 189 -2.49 -5.55 10.88
CA ALA A 189 -1.44 -5.09 11.76
C ALA A 189 -1.26 -6.08 12.91
N PHE A 190 -0.01 -6.39 13.22
CA PHE A 190 0.38 -7.17 14.37
C PHE A 190 1.42 -6.37 15.16
N GLU A 191 1.01 -5.84 16.30
CA GLU A 191 1.80 -4.91 17.11
C GLU A 191 1.98 -5.47 18.53
N PRO A 192 3.06 -5.11 19.25
CA PRO A 192 3.23 -5.51 20.65
C PRO A 192 2.02 -5.08 21.51
N ALA A 193 1.45 -6.03 22.26
CA ALA A 193 0.23 -5.81 23.05
C ALA A 193 0.50 -5.57 24.55
N ASP A 194 1.73 -5.80 25.01
CA ASP A 194 2.13 -5.67 26.40
C ASP A 194 3.58 -5.21 26.48
N GLU A 195 3.87 -4.30 27.39
CA GLU A 195 5.25 -3.86 27.67
C GLU A 195 6.02 -4.87 28.53
N ASN A 196 5.32 -5.84 29.15
CA ASN A 196 5.91 -6.83 30.06
C ASN A 196 6.06 -8.23 29.44
N ASP A 197 5.50 -8.47 28.26
CA ASP A 197 5.64 -9.74 27.54
C ASP A 197 5.89 -9.47 26.06
N ASP A 198 7.17 -9.48 25.71
CA ASP A 198 7.68 -9.26 24.35
C ASP A 198 7.17 -10.29 23.34
N ASN A 199 6.51 -11.36 23.77
CA ASN A 199 5.96 -12.37 22.87
C ASN A 199 4.47 -12.19 22.60
N MET A 200 3.80 -11.22 23.23
CA MET A 200 2.36 -11.02 23.08
C MET A 200 2.07 -9.88 22.10
N GLY A 201 1.29 -10.20 21.07
CA GLY A 201 0.87 -9.25 20.04
C GLY A 201 -0.63 -9.05 19.96
N LEU A 202 -1.02 -7.93 19.38
CA LEU A 202 -2.39 -7.56 19.05
C LEU A 202 -2.54 -7.63 17.53
N LEU A 203 -3.23 -8.67 17.06
CA LEU A 203 -3.61 -8.79 15.67
C LEU A 203 -4.87 -8.00 15.41
N THR A 204 -4.84 -7.10 14.43
CA THR A 204 -6.01 -6.32 14.01
C THR A 204 -6.22 -6.41 12.50
N TYR A 205 -7.48 -6.37 12.08
CA TYR A 205 -7.85 -6.21 10.67
C TYR A 205 -8.68 -4.93 10.47
N SER A 206 -8.34 -4.20 9.40
CA SER A 206 -9.07 -3.02 8.94
C SER A 206 -9.20 -3.01 7.41
N ASP A 207 -9.91 -2.01 6.89
CA ASP A 207 -9.96 -1.67 5.46
C ASP A 207 -10.22 -2.84 4.50
N SER A 208 -11.19 -3.70 4.86
CA SER A 208 -11.62 -4.78 3.97
C SER A 208 -12.10 -4.17 2.65
N THR A 209 -11.47 -4.54 1.54
CA THR A 209 -11.73 -3.98 0.22
C THR A 209 -11.96 -5.10 -0.78
N SER A 210 -13.04 -5.03 -1.55
CA SER A 210 -13.31 -5.95 -2.66
C SER A 210 -12.92 -5.33 -3.98
N PHE A 211 -12.39 -6.13 -4.89
CA PHE A 211 -11.99 -5.76 -6.23
C PHE A 211 -12.73 -6.61 -7.24
N GLU A 212 -13.21 -6.00 -8.32
CA GLU A 212 -13.97 -6.68 -9.36
C GLU A 212 -13.63 -6.10 -10.74
N LEU A 213 -13.42 -6.98 -11.70
CA LEU A 213 -13.21 -6.63 -13.11
C LEU A 213 -14.57 -6.38 -13.79
N LYS A 214 -14.84 -5.12 -14.15
CA LYS A 214 -16.05 -4.72 -14.87
C LYS A 214 -15.68 -4.29 -16.29
N GLY A 215 -16.03 -5.11 -17.27
CA GLY A 215 -15.53 -4.97 -18.63
C GLY A 215 -14.01 -5.13 -18.65
N ASN A 216 -13.29 -4.07 -19.04
CA ASN A 216 -11.82 -4.05 -19.10
C ASN A 216 -11.17 -3.20 -18.00
N ARG A 217 -11.90 -2.87 -16.93
CA ARG A 217 -11.39 -2.04 -15.83
C ARG A 217 -11.67 -2.67 -14.47
N TRP A 218 -10.66 -2.69 -13.62
CA TRP A 218 -10.81 -3.04 -12.22
C TRP A 218 -11.48 -1.91 -11.46
N THR A 219 -12.41 -2.28 -10.59
CA THR A 219 -13.07 -1.38 -9.66
C THR A 219 -12.83 -1.89 -8.25
N LYS A 220 -12.70 -0.98 -7.28
CA LYS A 220 -12.55 -1.32 -5.85
C LYS A 220 -13.68 -0.73 -5.04
N GLN A 221 -14.12 -1.46 -4.03
CA GLN A 221 -15.15 -1.04 -3.09
C GLN A 221 -14.70 -1.40 -1.67
N LEU A 222 -14.61 -0.38 -0.82
CA LEU A 222 -14.38 -0.56 0.60
C LEU A 222 -15.64 -1.19 1.24
N ARG A 223 -15.45 -2.26 2.02
CA ARG A 223 -16.49 -3.08 2.65
C ARG A 223 -16.58 -2.85 4.16
N SER A 224 -15.50 -2.42 4.80
CA SER A 224 -15.50 -1.98 6.19
C SER A 224 -15.47 -0.44 6.27
N PRO A 225 -15.76 0.17 7.42
CA PRO A 225 -15.44 1.58 7.62
C PRO A 225 -13.92 1.80 7.50
N LYS A 226 -13.53 2.87 6.81
CA LYS A 226 -12.12 3.21 6.59
C LYS A 226 -11.39 3.42 7.91
N GLU A 227 -10.20 2.87 8.04
CA GLU A 227 -9.31 3.01 9.21
C GLU A 227 -9.94 2.53 10.53
N LYS A 228 -11.03 1.76 10.48
CA LYS A 228 -11.63 1.16 11.68
C LYS A 228 -11.33 -0.32 11.75
N VAL A 229 -10.80 -0.72 12.89
CA VAL A 229 -10.62 -2.12 13.26
C VAL A 229 -11.99 -2.79 13.38
N TYR A 230 -12.17 -3.90 12.66
CA TYR A 230 -13.39 -4.73 12.74
C TYR A 230 -13.10 -6.13 13.30
N PHE A 231 -11.83 -6.46 13.51
CA PHE A 231 -11.38 -7.70 14.14
C PHE A 231 -10.14 -7.41 14.97
N GLU A 232 -10.10 -7.97 16.17
CA GLU A 232 -8.96 -7.87 17.07
C GLU A 232 -8.76 -9.22 17.80
N LYS A 233 -7.50 -9.62 17.96
CA LYS A 233 -7.12 -10.82 18.72
C LYS A 233 -5.75 -10.65 19.36
N LYS A 234 -5.69 -10.74 20.69
CA LYS A 234 -4.41 -10.87 21.42
C LYS A 234 -3.90 -12.31 21.31
N MET A 235 -2.64 -12.49 20.94
CA MET A 235 -2.03 -13.83 20.78
C MET A 235 -0.51 -13.80 20.86
N ASN A 236 0.11 -14.96 21.09
CA ASN A 236 1.56 -15.10 21.09
C ASN A 236 2.13 -15.03 19.67
N ILE A 237 3.30 -14.38 19.50
CA ILE A 237 4.00 -14.23 18.21
C ILE A 237 4.34 -15.58 17.57
N ASN A 238 4.68 -16.60 18.36
CA ASN A 238 4.98 -17.92 17.82
C ASN A 238 3.72 -18.60 17.28
N ASP A 239 2.55 -18.37 17.89
CA ASP A 239 1.28 -18.93 17.42
C ASP A 239 0.71 -18.16 16.22
N PHE A 240 1.14 -16.91 16.06
CA PHE A 240 0.87 -16.10 14.88
C PHE A 240 1.63 -16.67 13.68
N TYR A 241 2.95 -16.87 13.79
CA TYR A 241 3.78 -17.39 12.70
C TYR A 241 3.65 -18.88 12.38
N LYS A 242 2.93 -19.65 13.20
CA LYS A 242 2.56 -21.04 12.89
C LYS A 242 1.35 -21.15 11.94
N GLN A 243 0.64 -20.05 11.70
CA GLN A 243 -0.58 -20.04 10.88
C GLN A 243 -0.31 -19.81 9.39
N ASP A 244 0.93 -19.44 9.04
CA ASP A 244 1.46 -19.33 7.68
C ASP A 244 2.15 -20.63 7.23
#